data_AF-A0A973HK33-F1
#
_entry.id   AF-A0A973HK33-F1
#
_cell.length_a   1.000
_cell.length_b   1.000
_cell.length_c   1.000
_cell.angle_alpha   90.00
_cell.angle_beta   90.00
_cell.angle_gamma   90.00
#
_symmetry.space_group_name_H-M   'P 1'
#
loop_
_entity.id
_entity.type
_entity.pdbx_description
1 polymer ?
#
loop_
_entity_poly.entity_id
_entity_poly.type
_entity_poly.pdbx_seq_one_letter_code
_entity_poly.pdbx_strand_id
1 'polypeptide(L)'
;QADAGTFQTGEPDIFAGGDALTGPRFAIDAIAHGKEGSISIHRYVQHGQSLVLGRLKRDYRAFDKANVNLAGFDTAPRQQTAHVDGNKSKKTFKDLRETFTEEQVKKESARCLGCGVVIADEYTCVGCGACTTKCKFDAITLTRTYDADAVEFKDLRSTVIKHALKRKVRVAVNKPIKKIKAIFSK
;
A
#
# COMPACT_ATOMS: atom_id res chain seq x y z
N GLN A 1 -9.89 -1.23 30.78
CA GLN A 1 -9.56 -1.56 29.38
C GLN A 1 -9.96 -0.37 28.52
N ALA A 2 -9.14 0.06 27.56
CA ALA A 2 -9.42 1.22 26.70
C ALA A 2 -9.86 0.79 25.30
N ASP A 3 -10.66 1.64 24.65
CA ASP A 3 -11.12 1.44 23.28
C ASP A 3 -9.93 1.54 22.30
N ALA A 4 -9.87 0.61 21.35
CA ALA A 4 -8.74 0.55 20.41
C ALA A 4 -8.74 1.68 19.36
N GLY A 5 -9.87 2.36 19.15
CA GLY A 5 -9.99 3.46 18.20
C GLY A 5 -9.82 4.84 18.83
N THR A 6 -10.40 5.05 20.02
CA THR A 6 -10.35 6.32 20.74
C THR A 6 -9.29 6.34 21.84
N PHE A 7 -8.71 5.19 22.21
CA PHE A 7 -7.76 5.09 23.32
C PHE A 7 -8.33 5.52 24.67
N GLN A 8 -9.64 5.75 24.76
CA GLN A 8 -10.35 6.17 25.96
C GLN A 8 -10.70 4.96 26.80
N THR A 9 -10.52 5.06 28.11
CA THR A 9 -10.91 3.99 29.04
C THR A 9 -12.41 4.03 29.35
N GLY A 10 -12.87 3.16 30.25
CA GLY A 10 -14.22 3.28 30.81
C GLY A 10 -14.44 4.57 31.59
N GLU A 11 -13.36 5.18 32.10
CA GLU A 11 -13.40 6.54 32.66
C GLU A 11 -13.17 7.56 31.52
N PRO A 12 -14.06 8.54 31.33
CA PRO A 12 -14.09 9.37 30.14
C PRO A 12 -12.91 10.35 30.02
N ASP A 13 -12.27 10.74 31.12
CA ASP A 13 -11.12 11.64 31.12
C ASP A 13 -9.76 10.89 31.10
N ILE A 14 -9.77 9.55 31.11
CA ILE A 14 -8.55 8.73 31.10
C ILE A 14 -8.34 8.09 29.73
N PHE A 15 -7.14 8.27 29.19
CA PHE A 15 -6.69 7.69 27.92
C PHE A 15 -5.46 6.82 28.14
N ALA A 16 -5.37 5.69 27.44
CA ALA A 16 -4.27 4.72 27.57
C ALA A 16 -3.72 4.32 26.21
N GLY A 17 -2.41 4.13 26.12
CA GLY A 17 -1.70 3.73 24.91
C GLY A 17 -0.46 2.90 25.21
N GLY A 18 0.20 2.41 24.16
CA GLY A 18 1.36 1.53 24.30
C GLY A 18 1.01 0.18 24.92
N ASP A 19 1.95 -0.39 25.67
CA ASP A 19 1.82 -1.73 26.24
C ASP A 19 0.67 -1.85 27.26
N ALA A 20 0.27 -0.74 27.89
CA ALA A 20 -0.88 -0.70 28.79
C ALA A 20 -2.22 -0.98 28.08
N LEU A 21 -2.29 -0.76 26.76
CA LEU A 21 -3.49 -1.02 25.94
C LEU A 21 -3.46 -2.39 25.29
N THR A 22 -2.35 -2.74 24.63
CA THR A 22 -2.25 -3.91 23.75
C THR A 22 -1.41 -5.06 24.32
N GLY A 23 -0.75 -4.86 25.45
CA GLY A 23 0.37 -5.69 25.88
C GLY A 23 1.66 -5.39 25.08
N PRO A 24 2.75 -6.12 25.35
CA PRO A 24 4.07 -5.86 24.80
C PRO A 24 4.07 -5.88 23.27
N ARG A 25 4.47 -4.75 22.66
CA ARG A 25 4.59 -4.58 21.20
C ARG A 25 5.88 -3.88 20.79
N PHE A 26 6.06 -3.63 19.48
CA PHE A 26 7.22 -2.89 19.01
C PHE A 26 7.14 -1.42 19.44
N ALA A 27 8.28 -0.77 19.65
CA ALA A 27 8.34 0.64 20.04
C ALA A 27 7.60 1.57 19.06
N ILE A 28 7.58 1.20 17.76
CA ILE A 28 6.82 1.94 16.74
C ILE A 28 5.31 1.95 17.01
N ASP A 29 4.76 0.87 17.58
CA ASP A 29 3.35 0.76 17.92
C ASP A 29 3.03 1.67 19.12
N ALA A 30 3.92 1.69 20.12
CA ALA A 30 3.78 2.59 21.26
C ALA A 30 3.82 4.07 20.83
N ILE A 31 4.71 4.44 19.91
CA ILE A 31 4.78 5.79 19.33
C ILE A 31 3.48 6.11 18.55
N ALA A 32 2.98 5.17 17.75
CA ALA A 32 1.73 5.34 17.01
C ALA A 32 0.52 5.52 17.95
N HIS A 33 0.42 4.70 19.01
CA HIS A 33 -0.59 4.84 20.05
C HIS A 33 -0.49 6.19 20.76
N GLY A 34 0.73 6.67 21.06
CA GLY A 34 0.93 7.99 21.65
C GLY A 34 0.38 9.12 20.77
N LYS A 35 0.60 9.03 19.45
CA LYS A 35 0.05 10.00 18.49
C LYS A 35 -1.48 9.96 18.46
N GLU A 36 -2.07 8.77 18.35
CA GLU A 36 -3.53 8.63 18.26
C GLU A 36 -4.23 8.99 19.58
N GLY A 37 -3.65 8.60 20.72
CA GLY A 37 -4.14 8.99 22.04
C GLY A 37 -4.08 10.51 22.26
N SER A 38 -3.01 11.17 21.80
CA SER A 38 -2.93 12.65 21.83
C SER A 38 -4.03 13.30 21.01
N ILE A 39 -4.38 12.75 19.84
CA ILE A 39 -5.51 13.23 19.02
C ILE A 39 -6.83 13.04 19.76
N SER A 40 -7.00 11.93 20.48
CA SER A 40 -8.20 11.69 21.31
C SER A 40 -8.34 12.71 22.42
N ILE A 41 -7.27 12.95 23.18
CA ILE A 41 -7.24 13.94 24.25
C ILE A 41 -7.56 15.33 23.70
N HIS A 42 -6.93 15.71 22.59
CA HIS A 42 -7.15 17.01 21.94
C HIS A 42 -8.61 17.23 21.51
N ARG A 43 -9.28 16.18 21.02
CA ARG A 43 -10.68 16.23 20.64
C ARG A 43 -11.60 16.22 21.86
N TYR A 44 -11.25 15.46 22.89
CA TYR A 44 -12.05 15.36 24.12
C TYR A 44 -12.19 16.70 24.84
N VAL A 45 -11.09 17.47 24.92
CA VAL A 45 -11.11 18.81 25.55
C VAL A 45 -11.82 19.88 24.71
N GLN A 46 -12.17 19.59 23.46
CA GLN A 46 -12.93 20.49 22.59
C GLN A 46 -14.38 20.03 22.48
N HIS A 47 -15.26 20.71 23.20
CA HIS A 47 -16.70 20.39 23.20
C HIS A 47 -17.28 20.37 21.78
N GLY A 48 -18.07 19.32 21.48
CA GLY A 48 -18.71 19.13 20.18
C GLY A 48 -17.87 18.36 19.14
N GLN A 49 -16.60 18.05 19.43
CA GLN A 49 -15.79 17.22 18.54
C GLN A 49 -16.04 15.72 18.73
N SER A 50 -16.07 14.99 17.61
CA SER A 50 -16.19 13.53 17.61
C SER A 50 -14.82 12.86 17.79
N LEU A 51 -14.73 11.95 18.75
CA LEU A 51 -13.54 11.12 18.96
C LEU A 51 -13.28 10.12 17.82
N VAL A 52 -14.33 9.78 17.05
CA VAL A 52 -14.33 8.67 16.09
C VAL A 52 -14.27 9.14 14.64
N LEU A 53 -14.89 10.27 14.30
CA LEU A 53 -14.96 10.76 12.91
C LEU A 53 -13.58 11.18 12.38
N GLY A 54 -13.29 10.84 11.12
CA GLY A 54 -12.05 11.22 10.46
C GLY A 54 -10.78 10.56 11.00
N ARG A 55 -10.90 9.44 11.74
CA ARG A 55 -9.75 8.61 12.15
C ARG A 55 -9.18 7.88 10.94
N LEU A 56 -7.87 8.02 10.73
CA LEU A 56 -7.14 7.32 9.68
C LEU A 56 -6.80 5.91 10.15
N LYS A 57 -7.52 4.90 9.67
CA LYS A 57 -7.19 3.49 9.91
C LYS A 57 -5.94 3.12 9.10
N ARG A 58 -4.78 3.23 9.71
CA ARG A 58 -3.51 2.75 9.16
C ARG A 58 -3.37 1.24 9.37
N ASP A 59 -4.11 0.46 8.60
CA ASP A 59 -3.98 -1.01 8.57
C ASP A 59 -2.80 -1.40 7.67
N TYR A 60 -1.58 -1.30 8.21
CA TYR A 60 -0.39 -1.78 7.52
C TYR A 60 -0.32 -3.30 7.61
N ARG A 61 -0.86 -3.96 6.58
CA ARG A 61 -0.71 -5.40 6.44
C ARG A 61 0.69 -5.70 5.97
N ALA A 62 1.42 -6.48 6.77
CA ALA A 62 2.71 -7.00 6.35
C ALA A 62 2.54 -7.81 5.06
N PHE A 63 3.51 -7.70 4.17
CA PHE A 63 3.57 -8.53 2.98
C PHE A 63 3.65 -10.01 3.39
N ASP A 64 2.77 -10.84 2.85
CA ASP A 64 2.73 -12.27 3.15
C ASP A 64 3.94 -12.97 2.53
N LYS A 65 4.94 -13.25 3.36
CA LYS A 65 6.21 -13.87 2.94
C LYS A 65 6.06 -15.35 2.59
N ALA A 66 5.01 -16.01 3.06
CA ALA A 66 4.81 -17.46 2.82
C ALA A 66 4.22 -17.74 1.43
N ASN A 67 3.52 -16.77 0.85
CA ASN A 67 2.86 -16.89 -0.44
C ASN A 67 3.59 -16.14 -1.56
N VAL A 68 4.93 -16.08 -1.49
CA VAL A 68 5.75 -15.41 -2.49
C VAL A 68 6.35 -16.45 -3.43
N ASN A 69 6.08 -16.32 -4.72
CA ASN A 69 6.80 -17.09 -5.73
C ASN A 69 8.15 -16.43 -6.01
N LEU A 70 9.24 -17.04 -5.57
CA LEU A 70 10.61 -16.58 -5.78
C LEU A 70 11.26 -17.20 -7.03
N ALA A 71 10.53 -18.01 -7.80
CA ALA A 71 11.08 -18.63 -9.00
C ALA A 71 11.49 -17.56 -10.03
N GLY A 72 12.77 -17.58 -10.45
CA GLY A 72 13.32 -16.60 -11.38
C GLY A 72 13.75 -15.28 -10.74
N PHE A 73 13.67 -15.16 -9.40
CA PHE A 73 14.12 -13.97 -8.68
C PHE A 73 15.62 -14.04 -8.37
N ASP A 74 16.33 -12.92 -8.51
CA ASP A 74 17.77 -12.87 -8.24
C ASP A 74 18.06 -13.02 -6.74
N THR A 75 18.77 -14.09 -6.38
CA THR A 75 19.19 -14.38 -5.00
C THR A 75 20.55 -13.75 -4.66
N ALA A 76 21.03 -12.82 -5.46
CA ALA A 76 22.25 -12.08 -5.18
C ALA A 76 22.26 -11.55 -3.73
N PRO A 77 23.41 -11.67 -3.03
CA PRO A 77 23.54 -11.17 -1.68
C PRO A 77 23.40 -9.64 -1.66
N ARG A 78 22.97 -9.12 -0.51
CA ARG A 78 22.86 -7.68 -0.28
C ARG A 78 24.19 -6.99 -0.52
N GLN A 79 24.16 -5.93 -1.33
CA GLN A 79 25.36 -5.13 -1.55
C GLN A 79 25.73 -4.36 -0.28
N GLN A 80 27.03 -4.22 -0.02
CA GLN A 80 27.56 -3.47 1.11
C GLN A 80 28.42 -2.31 0.60
N THR A 81 28.28 -1.15 1.23
CA THR A 81 29.16 -0.01 0.98
C THR A 81 30.53 -0.30 1.58
N ALA A 82 31.56 0.38 1.09
CA ALA A 82 32.88 0.27 1.71
C ALA A 82 32.82 0.78 3.17
N HIS A 83 33.66 0.18 4.01
CA HIS A 83 33.76 0.62 5.39
C HIS A 83 34.59 1.90 5.48
N VAL A 84 34.08 2.88 6.21
CA VAL A 84 34.84 4.09 6.51
C VAL A 84 35.97 3.75 7.47
N ASP A 85 37.17 4.24 7.20
CA ASP A 85 38.28 4.14 8.14
C ASP A 85 37.95 4.86 9.47
N GLY A 86 37.86 4.08 10.54
CA GLY A 86 37.53 4.58 11.88
C GLY A 86 38.51 5.61 12.42
N ASN A 87 39.78 5.57 11.99
CA ASN A 87 40.78 6.57 12.40
C ASN A 87 40.52 7.95 11.79
N LYS A 88 39.92 8.00 10.60
CA LYS A 88 39.50 9.25 9.95
C LYS A 88 38.18 9.73 10.54
N SER A 89 37.24 8.82 10.80
CA SER A 89 35.94 9.15 11.40
C SER A 89 36.06 9.76 12.79
N LYS A 90 37.01 9.34 13.62
CA LYS A 90 37.22 9.92 14.97
C LYS A 90 37.70 11.36 14.96
N LYS A 91 38.26 11.83 13.84
CA LYS A 91 38.89 13.16 13.73
C LYS A 91 37.93 14.22 13.20
N THR A 92 36.68 13.87 12.86
CA THR A 92 35.73 14.79 12.26
C THR A 92 34.29 14.46 12.63
N PHE A 93 33.44 15.47 12.71
CA PHE A 93 31.98 15.31 12.82
C PHE A 93 31.28 15.23 11.47
N LYS A 94 32.02 15.26 10.36
CA LYS A 94 31.46 15.11 9.01
C LYS A 94 31.03 13.66 8.78
N ASP A 95 29.91 13.47 8.08
CA ASP A 95 29.51 12.14 7.61
C ASP A 95 30.47 11.68 6.50
N LEU A 96 31.18 10.59 6.77
CA LEU A 96 32.17 9.99 5.87
C LEU A 96 31.62 8.73 5.18
N ARG A 97 30.36 8.37 5.40
CA ARG A 97 29.76 7.17 4.83
C ARG A 97 29.81 7.20 3.30
N GLU A 98 30.38 6.16 2.72
CA GLU A 98 30.37 5.98 1.27
C GLU A 98 29.02 5.47 0.79
N THR A 99 28.67 5.79 -0.46
CA THR A 99 27.46 5.30 -1.13
C THR A 99 27.76 4.08 -1.99
N PHE A 100 26.72 3.40 -2.45
CA PHE A 100 26.89 2.33 -3.44
C PHE A 100 27.47 2.87 -4.75
N THR A 101 28.32 2.07 -5.40
CA THR A 101 28.71 2.31 -6.78
C THR A 101 27.53 2.08 -7.72
N GLU A 102 27.59 2.62 -8.93
CA GLU A 102 26.52 2.44 -9.92
C GLU A 102 26.20 0.95 -10.17
N GLU A 103 27.23 0.10 -10.23
CA GLU A 103 27.08 -1.34 -10.39
C GLU A 103 26.36 -1.98 -9.19
N GLN A 104 26.70 -1.57 -7.97
CA GLN A 104 26.04 -2.02 -6.75
C GLN A 104 24.58 -1.57 -6.70
N VAL A 105 24.29 -0.34 -7.13
CA VAL A 105 22.92 0.18 -7.23
C VAL A 105 22.09 -0.66 -8.22
N LYS A 106 22.65 -0.98 -9.39
CA LYS A 106 21.97 -1.85 -10.38
C LYS A 106 21.69 -3.25 -9.84
N LYS A 107 22.63 -3.84 -9.09
CA LYS A 107 22.43 -5.14 -8.43
C LYS A 107 21.38 -5.08 -7.32
N GLU A 108 21.41 -4.04 -6.48
CA GLU A 108 20.44 -3.91 -5.38
C GLU A 108 19.03 -3.58 -5.90
N SER A 109 18.90 -2.84 -7.02
CA SER A 109 17.60 -2.56 -7.64
C SER A 109 16.99 -3.79 -8.32
N ALA A 110 17.82 -4.69 -8.88
CA ALA A 110 17.38 -5.97 -9.43
C ALA A 110 16.74 -6.90 -8.36
N ARG A 111 17.01 -6.67 -7.07
CA ARG A 111 16.40 -7.40 -5.95
C ARG A 111 15.00 -6.89 -5.55
N CYS A 112 14.42 -5.94 -6.28
CA CYS A 112 13.07 -5.44 -6.04
C CYS A 112 12.01 -6.49 -6.45
N LEU A 113 11.17 -6.95 -5.49
CA LEU A 113 10.12 -7.93 -5.75
C LEU A 113 8.99 -7.43 -6.67
N GLY A 114 8.99 -6.16 -7.06
CA GLY A 114 7.90 -5.56 -7.86
C GLY A 114 6.54 -5.57 -7.14
N CYS A 115 6.50 -5.84 -5.84
CA CYS A 115 5.26 -5.99 -5.07
C CYS A 115 4.43 -4.70 -4.96
N GLY A 116 5.05 -3.55 -5.26
CA GLY A 116 4.39 -2.24 -5.33
C GLY A 116 3.82 -1.90 -6.72
N VAL A 117 3.73 -2.86 -7.64
CA VAL A 117 3.04 -2.65 -8.92
C VAL A 117 1.56 -2.36 -8.62
N VAL A 118 1.17 -1.11 -8.87
CA VAL A 118 -0.23 -0.73 -8.95
C VAL A 118 -0.77 -1.35 -10.23
N ILE A 119 -1.48 -2.47 -10.12
CA ILE A 119 -2.23 -3.02 -11.23
C ILE A 119 -3.38 -2.04 -11.48
N ALA A 120 -3.34 -1.34 -12.61
CA ALA A 120 -4.47 -0.56 -13.07
C ALA A 120 -5.60 -1.53 -13.42
N ASP A 121 -6.56 -1.70 -12.50
CA ASP A 121 -7.79 -2.43 -12.81
C ASP A 121 -8.62 -1.59 -13.78
N GLU A 122 -8.69 -2.05 -15.04
CA GLU A 122 -9.45 -1.40 -16.11
C GLU A 122 -10.92 -1.17 -15.75
N TYR A 123 -11.51 -1.97 -14.84
CA TYR A 123 -12.90 -1.82 -14.41
C TYR A 123 -13.09 -0.75 -13.34
N THR A 124 -12.04 -0.47 -12.55
CA THR A 124 -12.06 0.54 -11.49
C THR A 124 -11.43 1.85 -11.97
N CYS A 125 -10.63 1.82 -13.04
CA CYS A 125 -10.01 2.97 -13.64
C CYS A 125 -11.07 3.92 -14.23
N VAL A 126 -11.16 5.12 -13.69
CA VAL A 126 -12.03 6.20 -14.19
C VAL A 126 -11.32 7.14 -15.17
N GLY A 127 -10.09 6.81 -15.58
CA GLY A 127 -9.33 7.61 -16.55
C GLY A 127 -8.86 8.97 -16.06
N CYS A 128 -8.78 9.21 -14.74
CA CYS A 128 -8.47 10.53 -14.17
C CYS A 128 -7.03 11.03 -14.39
N GLY A 129 -6.10 10.17 -14.82
CA GLY A 129 -4.71 10.56 -15.06
C GLY A 129 -3.85 10.83 -13.82
N ALA A 130 -4.36 10.63 -12.60
CA ALA A 130 -3.57 10.87 -11.40
C ALA A 130 -2.30 9.99 -11.36
N CYS A 131 -2.37 8.74 -11.80
CA CYS A 131 -1.24 7.81 -11.81
C CYS A 131 -0.09 8.27 -12.72
N THR A 132 -0.36 8.86 -13.88
CA THR A 132 0.69 9.34 -14.80
C THR A 132 1.44 10.52 -14.18
N THR A 133 0.75 11.43 -13.49
CA THR A 133 1.40 12.58 -12.81
C THR A 133 2.29 12.19 -11.62
N LYS A 134 2.06 11.02 -11.01
CA LYS A 134 2.83 10.54 -9.86
C LYS A 134 4.04 9.70 -10.27
N CYS A 135 3.99 9.10 -11.46
CA CYS A 135 5.10 8.30 -11.97
C CYS A 135 6.20 9.22 -12.50
N LYS A 136 7.32 9.33 -11.79
CA LYS A 136 8.49 10.12 -12.24
C LYS A 136 9.33 9.45 -13.34
N PHE A 137 8.98 8.21 -13.69
CA PHE A 137 9.71 7.38 -14.64
C PHE A 137 8.93 7.13 -15.93
N ASP A 138 7.79 7.82 -16.12
CA ASP A 138 6.90 7.69 -17.29
C ASP A 138 6.52 6.25 -17.67
N ALA A 139 6.49 5.34 -16.69
CA ALA A 139 6.14 3.94 -16.90
C ALA A 139 4.64 3.73 -17.22
N ILE A 140 3.80 4.75 -17.03
CA ILE A 140 2.36 4.71 -17.26
C ILE A 140 1.98 5.83 -18.23
N THR A 141 1.28 5.48 -19.30
CA THR A 141 0.74 6.42 -20.29
C THR A 141 -0.77 6.23 -20.43
N LEU A 142 -1.47 7.32 -20.77
CA LEU A 142 -2.91 7.32 -21.01
C LEU A 142 -3.19 7.88 -22.39
N THR A 143 -3.96 7.13 -23.18
CA THR A 143 -4.47 7.56 -24.48
C THR A 143 -5.98 7.61 -24.43
N ARG A 144 -6.56 8.76 -24.79
CA ARG A 144 -8.02 8.93 -24.90
C ARG A 144 -8.51 8.17 -26.12
N THR A 145 -9.36 7.17 -25.92
CA THR A 145 -9.88 6.31 -26.99
C THR A 145 -11.33 6.65 -27.38
N TYR A 146 -12.11 7.22 -26.48
CA TYR A 146 -13.49 7.67 -26.73
C TYR A 146 -13.91 8.73 -25.72
N ASP A 147 -14.96 9.47 -26.07
CA ASP A 147 -15.64 10.40 -25.16
C ASP A 147 -16.82 9.69 -24.51
N ALA A 148 -16.84 9.68 -23.18
CA ALA A 148 -17.96 9.16 -22.40
C ALA A 148 -18.15 9.98 -21.14
N ASP A 149 -19.42 10.24 -20.82
CA ASP A 149 -19.80 10.86 -19.57
C ASP A 149 -19.77 9.85 -18.43
N ALA A 150 -19.28 10.29 -17.27
CA ALA A 150 -19.35 9.48 -16.06
C ALA A 150 -20.82 9.30 -15.66
N VAL A 151 -21.21 8.05 -15.41
CA VAL A 151 -22.57 7.74 -14.97
C VAL A 151 -22.80 8.34 -13.59
N GLU A 152 -23.92 9.05 -13.40
CA GLU A 152 -24.29 9.56 -12.08
C GLU A 152 -24.34 8.45 -11.03
N PHE A 153 -24.00 8.77 -9.78
CA PHE A 153 -23.90 7.80 -8.70
C PHE A 153 -25.19 6.98 -8.49
N LYS A 154 -26.36 7.59 -8.75
CA LYS A 154 -27.67 6.92 -8.67
C LYS A 154 -27.80 5.76 -9.66
N ASP A 155 -27.24 5.92 -10.85
CA ASP A 155 -27.37 4.96 -11.95
C ASP A 155 -26.18 4.00 -12.04
N LEU A 156 -25.10 4.27 -11.28
CA LEU A 156 -23.89 3.46 -11.25
C LEU A 156 -24.17 1.97 -10.96
N ARG A 157 -25.06 1.68 -9.99
CA ARG A 157 -25.44 0.30 -9.65
C ARG A 157 -26.06 -0.45 -10.82
N SER A 158 -27.01 0.18 -11.52
CA SER A 158 -27.71 -0.43 -12.65
C SER A 158 -26.74 -0.74 -13.79
N THR A 159 -25.87 0.21 -14.10
CA THR A 159 -24.86 0.07 -15.16
C THR A 159 -23.84 -1.02 -14.83
N VAL A 160 -23.29 -1.04 -13.60
CA VAL A 160 -22.34 -2.07 -13.16
C VAL A 160 -22.97 -3.47 -13.20
N ILE A 161 -24.23 -3.62 -12.76
CA ILE A 161 -24.95 -4.90 -12.80
C ILE A 161 -25.13 -5.39 -14.25
N LYS A 162 -25.56 -4.51 -15.17
CA LYS A 162 -25.71 -4.86 -16.60
C LYS A 162 -24.38 -5.33 -17.20
N HIS A 163 -23.29 -4.62 -16.92
CA HIS A 163 -21.96 -5.02 -17.41
C HIS A 163 -21.45 -6.33 -16.78
N ALA A 164 -21.69 -6.54 -15.49
CA ALA A 164 -21.34 -7.78 -14.79
C ALA A 164 -22.08 -9.00 -15.37
N LEU A 165 -23.38 -8.86 -15.66
CA LEU A 165 -24.18 -9.88 -16.35
C LEU A 165 -23.64 -10.15 -17.76
N LYS A 166 -23.39 -9.11 -18.56
CA LYS A 166 -22.83 -9.25 -19.92
C LYS A 166 -21.48 -9.96 -19.91
N ARG A 167 -20.64 -9.71 -18.90
CA ARG A 167 -19.36 -10.41 -18.70
C ARG A 167 -19.58 -11.87 -18.33
N LYS A 168 -20.45 -12.19 -17.37
CA LYS A 168 -20.75 -13.59 -16.99
C LYS A 168 -21.23 -14.40 -18.18
N VAL A 169 -22.15 -13.87 -18.97
CA VAL A 169 -22.65 -14.52 -20.19
C VAL A 169 -21.50 -14.75 -21.18
N ARG A 170 -20.71 -13.71 -21.49
CA ARG A 170 -19.56 -13.84 -22.41
C ARG A 170 -18.53 -14.87 -21.93
N VAL A 171 -18.25 -14.93 -20.63
CA VAL A 171 -17.33 -15.93 -20.05
C VAL A 171 -17.92 -17.33 -20.15
N ALA A 172 -19.21 -17.51 -19.83
CA ALA A 172 -19.89 -18.79 -19.92
C ALA A 172 -19.97 -19.32 -21.36
N VAL A 173 -20.12 -18.43 -22.35
CA VAL A 173 -20.12 -18.78 -23.78
C VAL A 173 -18.70 -19.06 -24.30
N ASN A 174 -17.71 -18.24 -23.95
CA ASN A 174 -16.36 -18.40 -24.49
C ASN A 174 -15.56 -19.54 -23.84
N LYS A 175 -15.91 -19.97 -22.62
CA LYS A 175 -15.25 -21.08 -21.92
C LYS A 175 -15.40 -22.44 -22.64
N PRO A 176 -16.60 -22.88 -23.07
CA PRO A 176 -16.76 -24.09 -23.89
C PRO A 176 -16.19 -23.93 -25.30
N ILE A 177 -16.34 -22.76 -25.94
CA ILE A 177 -15.79 -22.50 -27.28
C ILE A 177 -14.26 -22.61 -27.29
N LYS A 178 -13.57 -22.06 -26.28
CA LYS A 178 -12.11 -22.22 -26.14
C LYS A 178 -11.71 -23.68 -25.91
N LYS A 179 -12.47 -24.45 -25.12
CA LYS A 179 -12.22 -25.88 -24.92
C LYS A 179 -12.39 -26.68 -26.21
N ILE A 180 -13.42 -26.41 -26.99
CA ILE A 180 -13.68 -27.07 -28.27
C ILE A 180 -12.59 -26.71 -29.29
N LYS A 181 -12.24 -25.42 -29.44
CA LYS A 181 -11.12 -25.00 -30.31
C LYS A 181 -9.78 -25.65 -29.93
N ALA A 182 -9.51 -25.84 -28.64
CA ALA A 182 -8.30 -26.51 -28.19
C ALA A 182 -8.27 -28.02 -28.53
N ILE A 183 -9.43 -28.66 -28.65
CA ILE A 183 -9.55 -30.08 -29.03
C ILE A 183 -9.37 -30.26 -30.55
N PHE A 184 -9.85 -29.32 -31.36
CA PHE A 184 -9.74 -29.34 -32.83
C PHE A 184 -8.46 -28.68 -33.38
N SER A 185 -7.55 -28.22 -32.53
CA SER A 185 -6.27 -27.61 -32.90
C SER A 185 -5.08 -28.58 -32.77
N LYS A 186 -5.35 -29.89 -32.67
CA LYS A 186 -4.35 -30.96 -32.82
C LYS A 186 -4.46 -31.60 -34.20
#